data_AF-A0A9D6XJY5-F1
#
_entry.id   AF-A0A9D6XJY5-F1
#
_cell.length_a   1.000
_cell.length_b   1.000
_cell.length_c   1.000
_cell.angle_alpha   90.00
_cell.angle_beta   90.00
_cell.angle_gamma   90.00
#
_symmetry.space_group_name_H-M   'P 1'
#
loop_
_entity.id
_entity.type
_entity.pdbx_description
1 polymer ?
#
loop_
_entity_poly.entity_id
_entity_poly.type
_entity_poly.pdbx_seq_one_letter_code
_entity_poly.pdbx_strand_id
1 'polypeptide(L)'
;MQNSAIPDERGYFGRFGGRYVAETLIPAILELQKAYAGVKDDPRFTAELLELLTRYTGRPTPLFLAKRLTEKLGGAKIYLKREDLAHTGAHKINNTLGQALLARWMGKKKVIAETGA
;
A
#
# COMPACT_ATOMS: atom_id res chain seq x y z
N MET A 1 2.66 -16.84 23.41
CA MET A 1 2.93 -15.46 22.97
C MET A 1 1.59 -14.83 22.66
N GLN A 2 1.17 -13.80 23.40
CA GLN A 2 -0.11 -13.13 23.13
C GLN A 2 -0.02 -12.47 21.75
N ASN A 3 -0.85 -12.94 20.83
CA ASN A 3 -0.98 -12.37 19.49
C ASN A 3 -1.86 -11.12 19.58
N SER A 4 -1.31 -10.04 20.14
CA SER A 4 -1.97 -8.73 20.11
C SER A 4 -1.96 -8.21 18.66
N ALA A 5 -3.09 -7.66 18.19
CA ALA A 5 -3.15 -7.03 16.88
C ALA A 5 -2.03 -5.98 16.75
N ILE A 6 -1.31 -6.00 15.62
CA ILE A 6 -0.24 -5.05 15.31
C ILE A 6 -0.67 -4.15 14.12
N PRO A 7 -0.37 -2.85 14.16
CA PRO A 7 0.10 -2.10 15.34
C PRO A 7 -0.96 -2.02 16.45
N ASP A 8 -0.54 -1.64 17.67
CA ASP A 8 -1.49 -1.27 18.74
C ASP A 8 -2.34 -0.05 18.34
N GLU A 9 -3.36 0.28 19.14
CA GLU A 9 -4.27 1.41 18.85
C GLU A 9 -3.56 2.77 18.74
N ARG A 10 -2.39 2.89 19.37
CA ARG A 10 -1.53 4.08 19.34
C ARG A 10 -0.56 4.07 18.15
N GLY A 11 -0.53 2.99 17.36
CA GLY A 11 0.32 2.85 16.18
C GLY A 11 1.68 2.22 16.46
N TYR A 12 1.87 1.55 17.61
CA TYR A 12 3.14 0.91 17.97
C TYR A 12 3.20 -0.57 17.57
N PHE A 13 4.31 -0.95 16.96
CA PHE A 13 4.79 -2.32 16.79
C PHE A 13 5.81 -2.62 17.89
N GLY A 14 5.33 -3.06 19.06
CA GLY A 14 6.17 -3.16 20.25
C GLY A 14 6.68 -1.78 20.67
N ARG A 15 7.99 -1.54 20.55
CA ARG A 15 8.61 -0.24 20.87
C ARG A 15 8.73 0.72 19.67
N PHE A 16 8.40 0.27 18.45
CA PHE A 16 8.59 1.03 17.22
C PHE A 16 7.27 1.59 16.70
N GLY A 17 7.29 2.67 15.92
CA GLY A 17 6.07 3.31 15.39
C GLY A 17 5.59 4.45 16.28
N GLY A 18 4.27 4.59 16.44
CA GLY A 18 3.66 5.72 17.14
C GLY A 18 3.57 6.98 16.26
N ARG A 19 3.33 8.13 16.89
CA ARG A 19 3.12 9.43 16.23
C ARG A 19 3.94 10.51 16.91
N TYR A 20 5.15 10.74 16.40
CA TYR A 20 6.04 11.80 16.87
C TYR A 20 5.96 12.98 15.91
N VAL A 21 4.88 13.76 16.04
CA VAL A 21 4.54 14.86 15.13
C VAL A 21 4.13 16.09 15.93
N ALA A 22 4.14 17.26 15.28
CA ALA A 22 3.61 18.47 15.87
C ALA A 22 2.11 18.32 16.19
N GLU A 23 1.67 18.94 17.30
CA GLU A 23 0.27 18.90 17.74
C GLU A 23 -0.71 19.38 16.66
N THR A 24 -0.28 20.35 15.85
CA THR A 24 -1.05 20.90 14.72
C THR A 24 -1.41 19.86 13.66
N LEU A 25 -0.69 18.74 13.58
CA LEU A 25 -0.95 17.66 12.62
C LEU A 25 -1.88 16.56 13.17
N ILE A 26 -2.07 16.50 14.49
CA ILE A 26 -2.85 15.44 15.15
C ILE A 26 -4.29 15.36 14.61
N PRO A 27 -5.03 16.48 14.44
CA PRO A 27 -6.40 16.42 13.92
C PRO A 27 -6.48 15.79 12.52
N ALA A 28 -5.55 16.13 11.63
CA ALA A 28 -5.51 15.60 10.26
C ALA A 28 -5.19 14.10 10.24
N ILE A 29 -4.29 13.64 11.12
CA ILE A 29 -3.94 12.21 11.24
C ILE A 29 -5.12 11.41 11.78
N LEU A 30 -5.84 11.93 12.78
CA LEU A 30 -7.01 11.27 13.34
C LEU A 30 -8.17 11.22 12.34
N GLU A 31 -8.38 12.29 11.56
CA GLU A 31 -9.36 12.31 10.46
C GLU A 31 -9.04 11.21 9.44
N LEU A 32 -7.78 11.12 8.99
CA LEU A 32 -7.33 10.10 8.04
C LEU A 32 -7.51 8.68 8.59
N GLN A 33 -7.11 8.43 9.84
CA GLN A 33 -7.26 7.13 10.49
C GLN A 33 -8.75 6.72 10.55
N LYS A 34 -9.63 7.63 10.96
CA LYS A 34 -11.07 7.38 11.03
C LYS A 34 -11.66 7.09 9.66
N ALA A 35 -11.29 7.87 8.65
CA ALA A 35 -11.75 7.68 7.28
C ALA A 35 -11.32 6.32 6.73
N TYR A 36 -10.04 5.95 6.89
CA TYR A 36 -9.53 4.66 6.46
C TYR A 36 -10.22 3.50 7.19
N ALA A 37 -10.35 3.59 8.52
CA ALA A 37 -11.03 2.57 9.32
C ALA A 37 -12.49 2.38 8.89
N GLY A 38 -13.15 3.44 8.43
CA GLY A 38 -14.53 3.39 7.93
C GLY A 38 -14.70 2.76 6.54
N VAL A 39 -13.64 2.68 5.72
CA VAL A 39 -13.74 2.16 4.34
C VAL A 39 -12.96 0.88 4.09
N LYS A 40 -11.99 0.52 4.94
CA LYS A 40 -11.08 -0.61 4.71
C LYS A 40 -11.79 -1.95 4.51
N ASP A 41 -12.95 -2.13 5.15
CA ASP A 41 -13.78 -3.35 5.06
C ASP A 41 -15.07 -3.11 4.25
N ASP A 42 -15.24 -1.92 3.64
CA ASP A 42 -16.40 -1.62 2.79
C ASP A 42 -16.24 -2.33 1.43
N PRO A 43 -17.17 -3.22 1.04
CA PRO A 43 -17.09 -3.94 -0.23
C PRO A 43 -17.08 -3.02 -1.45
N ARG A 44 -17.70 -1.84 -1.37
CA ARG A 44 -17.75 -0.87 -2.48
C ARG A 44 -16.39 -0.23 -2.70
N PHE A 45 -15.72 0.18 -1.62
CA PHE A 45 -14.35 0.70 -1.69
C PHE A 45 -13.40 -0.36 -2.23
N THR A 46 -13.52 -1.58 -1.71
CA THR A 46 -12.69 -2.72 -2.13
C THR A 46 -12.90 -3.07 -3.60
N ALA A 47 -14.14 -3.13 -4.07
CA ALA A 47 -14.47 -3.42 -5.47
C ALA A 47 -13.89 -2.37 -6.41
N GLU A 48 -14.02 -1.09 -6.08
CA GLU A 48 -13.47 0.00 -6.90
C GLU A 48 -11.94 -0.01 -6.94
N LEU A 49 -11.29 -0.24 -5.78
CA LEU A 49 -9.84 -0.38 -5.73
C LEU A 49 -9.37 -1.59 -6.58
N LEU A 50 -10.06 -2.72 -6.48
CA LEU A 50 -9.74 -3.91 -7.27
C LEU A 50 -9.93 -3.69 -8.77
N GLU A 51 -10.96 -2.94 -9.17
CA GLU A 51 -11.15 -2.56 -10.57
C GLU A 51 -9.98 -1.72 -11.07
N LEU A 52 -9.56 -0.68 -10.33
CA LEU A 52 -8.40 0.14 -10.68
C LEU A 52 -7.11 -0.67 -10.73
N LEU A 53 -6.89 -1.56 -9.76
CA LEU A 53 -5.72 -2.44 -9.73
C LEU A 53 -5.71 -3.38 -10.94
N THR A 54 -6.86 -3.93 -11.33
CA THR A 54 -6.94 -4.88 -12.45
C THR A 54 -6.85 -4.16 -13.79
N ARG A 55 -7.70 -3.16 -14.01
CA ARG A 55 -7.90 -2.52 -15.32
C ARG A 55 -6.89 -1.42 -15.63
N TYR A 56 -6.41 -0.70 -14.61
CA TYR A 56 -5.49 0.42 -14.80
C TYR A 56 -4.04 0.05 -14.44
N THR A 57 -3.82 -0.63 -13.31
CA THR A 57 -2.45 -1.01 -12.90
C THR A 57 -1.90 -2.23 -13.63
N GLY A 58 -2.77 -3.12 -14.12
CA GLY A 58 -2.36 -4.39 -14.71
C GLY A 58 -2.02 -5.46 -13.65
N ARG A 59 -2.82 -5.54 -12.58
CA ARG A 59 -2.75 -6.65 -11.61
C ARG A 59 -3.53 -7.88 -12.10
N PRO A 60 -3.12 -9.09 -11.69
CA PRO A 60 -1.92 -9.42 -10.92
C PRO A 60 -0.65 -9.42 -11.78
N THR A 61 0.51 -9.17 -11.17
CA THR A 61 1.81 -9.35 -11.86
C THR A 61 2.25 -10.80 -11.88
N PRO A 62 2.90 -11.25 -12.95
CA PRO A 62 3.40 -12.60 -13.05
C PRO A 62 4.54 -12.85 -12.05
N LEU A 63 4.65 -14.10 -11.62
CA LEU A 63 5.83 -14.63 -10.92
C LEU A 63 6.70 -15.35 -11.96
N PHE A 64 7.80 -14.72 -12.36
CA PHE A 64 8.62 -15.15 -13.50
C PHE A 64 9.81 -16.01 -13.04
N LEU A 65 9.92 -17.24 -13.52
CA LEU A 65 11.09 -18.09 -13.28
C LEU A 65 12.29 -17.62 -14.13
N ALA A 66 13.30 -17.06 -13.47
CA ALA A 66 14.53 -16.60 -14.10
C ALA A 66 15.49 -17.78 -14.35
N LYS A 67 15.21 -18.57 -15.39
CA LYS A 67 15.94 -19.82 -15.73
C LYS A 67 17.46 -19.62 -15.81
N ARG A 68 17.92 -18.65 -16.60
CA ARG A 68 19.36 -18.36 -16.78
C ARG A 68 20.05 -17.98 -15.47
N LEU A 69 19.36 -17.24 -14.59
CA LEU A 69 19.91 -16.85 -13.29
C LEU A 69 19.94 -18.04 -12.32
N THR A 70 18.90 -18.88 -12.36
CA THR A 70 18.84 -20.13 -11.60
C THR A 70 19.98 -21.06 -11.98
N GLU A 71 20.20 -21.28 -13.28
CA GLU A 71 21.30 -22.09 -13.82
C GLU A 71 22.66 -21.51 -13.43
N LYS A 72 22.85 -20.19 -13.57
CA LYS A 72 24.10 -19.51 -13.24
C LYS A 72 24.49 -19.68 -11.76
N LEU A 73 23.54 -19.66 -10.84
CA LEU A 73 23.80 -19.79 -9.40
C LEU A 73 23.86 -21.25 -8.93
N GLY A 74 23.39 -22.20 -9.73
CA GLY A 74 23.50 -23.65 -9.45
C GLY A 74 22.75 -24.13 -8.20
N GLY A 75 21.80 -23.34 -7.67
CA GLY A 75 21.11 -23.60 -6.41
C GLY A 75 19.58 -23.61 -6.54
N ALA A 76 18.91 -22.92 -5.62
CA ALA A 76 17.46 -22.80 -5.61
C ALA A 76 16.90 -22.11 -6.88
N LYS A 77 15.64 -22.39 -7.21
CA LYS A 77 14.92 -21.71 -8.30
C LYS A 77 14.69 -20.24 -7.95
N ILE A 78 15.06 -19.34 -8.87
CA ILE A 78 14.84 -17.90 -8.69
C ILE A 78 13.58 -17.45 -9.41
N TYR A 79 12.62 -16.94 -8.65
CA TYR A 79 11.40 -16.32 -9.15
C TYR A 79 11.43 -14.81 -8.91
N LEU A 80 11.06 -14.04 -9.93
CA LEU A 80 10.95 -12.60 -9.87
C LEU A 80 9.46 -12.22 -9.82
N LYS A 81 9.03 -11.54 -8.75
CA LYS A 81 7.70 -10.92 -8.70
C LYS A 81 7.74 -9.64 -9.52
N ARG A 82 7.13 -9.66 -10.70
CA ARG A 82 7.32 -8.64 -11.76
C ARG A 82 6.54 -7.34 -11.52
N GLU A 83 6.77 -6.69 -10.38
CA GLU A 83 6.17 -5.39 -10.06
C GLU A 83 6.63 -4.26 -10.99
N ASP A 84 7.72 -4.46 -11.71
CA ASP A 84 8.18 -3.61 -12.82
C ASP A 84 7.16 -3.53 -13.97
N LEU A 85 6.26 -4.52 -14.10
CA LEU A 85 5.19 -4.52 -15.10
C LEU A 85 3.93 -3.77 -14.64
N ALA A 86 3.91 -3.22 -13.42
CA ALA A 86 2.84 -2.31 -13.02
C ALA A 86 2.81 -1.09 -13.95
N HIS A 87 1.63 -0.53 -14.22
CA HIS A 87 1.57 0.82 -14.77
C HIS A 87 2.40 1.78 -13.90
N THR A 88 3.11 2.74 -14.51
CA THR A 88 4.21 3.56 -13.94
C THR A 88 5.55 2.84 -13.68
N GLY A 89 5.63 1.52 -13.84
CA GLY A 89 6.88 0.74 -13.73
C GLY A 89 7.33 0.46 -12.30
N ALA A 90 6.50 0.73 -11.29
CA ALA A 90 6.86 0.55 -9.89
C ALA A 90 5.69 0.07 -9.03
N HIS A 91 6.00 -0.68 -7.97
CA HIS A 91 5.02 -1.13 -6.96
C HIS A 91 4.33 0.02 -6.21
N LYS A 92 4.87 1.26 -6.29
CA LYS A 92 4.32 2.44 -5.61
C LYS A 92 2.88 2.75 -6.04
N ILE A 93 2.52 2.43 -7.28
CA ILE A 93 1.16 2.69 -7.81
C ILE A 93 0.06 2.01 -7.00
N ASN A 94 0.35 0.83 -6.41
CA ASN A 94 -0.60 0.09 -5.60
C ASN A 94 -1.07 0.94 -4.40
N ASN A 95 -0.11 1.60 -3.73
CA ASN A 95 -0.39 2.48 -2.60
C ASN A 95 -1.02 3.80 -3.04
N THR A 96 -0.49 4.44 -4.10
CA THR A 96 -0.99 5.76 -4.53
C THR A 96 -2.44 5.69 -5.02
N LEU A 97 -2.85 4.60 -5.69
CA LEU A 97 -4.25 4.41 -6.06
C LEU A 97 -5.16 4.29 -4.84
N GLY A 98 -4.77 3.49 -3.84
CA GLY A 98 -5.53 3.35 -2.59
C GLY A 98 -5.69 4.68 -1.86
N GLN A 99 -4.61 5.45 -1.72
CA GLN A 99 -4.64 6.75 -1.06
C GLN A 99 -5.40 7.82 -1.86
N ALA A 100 -5.26 7.86 -3.18
CA ALA A 100 -6.00 8.78 -4.04
C ALA A 100 -7.51 8.47 -4.02
N LEU A 101 -7.87 7.19 -4.03
CA LEU A 101 -9.25 6.75 -3.89
C LEU A 101 -9.82 7.16 -2.53
N LEU A 102 -9.08 6.91 -1.44
CA LEU A 102 -9.47 7.34 -0.09
C LEU A 102 -9.66 8.86 -0.01
N ALA A 103 -8.74 9.65 -0.56
CA ALA A 103 -8.85 11.11 -0.59
C ALA A 103 -10.14 11.56 -1.30
N ARG A 104 -10.51 10.89 -2.41
CA ARG A 104 -11.77 11.16 -3.13
C ARG A 104 -12.99 10.81 -2.27
N TRP A 105 -12.98 9.68 -1.58
CA TRP A 105 -14.03 9.26 -0.64
C TRP A 105 -14.16 10.20 0.56
N MET A 106 -13.04 10.79 1.01
CA MET A 106 -13.01 11.86 2.02
C MET A 106 -13.47 13.23 1.46
N GLY A 107 -13.86 13.31 0.18
CA GLY A 107 -14.30 14.56 -0.47
C GLY A 107 -13.17 15.56 -0.77
N LYS A 108 -11.90 15.17 -0.59
CA LYS A 108 -10.76 16.04 -0.82
C LYS A 108 -10.58 16.28 -2.33
N LYS A 109 -10.29 17.52 -2.71
CA LYS A 109 -10.13 17.95 -4.12
C LYS A 109 -8.68 18.19 -4.53
N LYS A 110 -7.76 18.13 -3.57
CA LYS A 110 -6.34 18.36 -3.75
C LYS A 110 -5.56 17.29 -2.99
N VAL A 111 -4.60 16.68 -3.66
CA VAL A 111 -3.63 15.75 -3.07
C VAL A 111 -2.25 16.36 -3.26
N ILE A 112 -1.46 16.37 -2.20
CA ILE A 112 -0.06 16.77 -2.24
C ILE A 112 0.79 15.56 -1.87
N ALA A 113 1.98 15.48 -2.44
CA ALA A 113 2.97 14.47 -2.11
C ALA A 113 4.35 15.08 -2.32
N GLU A 114 5.31 14.68 -1.50
CA GLU A 114 6.72 14.82 -1.80
C GLU A 114 7.19 13.72 -2.75
N THR A 115 8.32 13.94 -3.43
CA THR A 115 8.98 12.91 -4.22
C THR A 115 10.45 12.83 -3.83
N GLY A 116 10.89 11.65 -3.45
CA GLY A 116 12.30 11.29 -3.28
C GLY A 116 12.65 10.24 -4.32
N ALA A 117 12.99 10.71 -5.52
CA ALA A 117 13.75 9.91 -6.48
C ALA A 117 15.23 10.23 -6.27
#